data_AF-A0A662M875-F1
#
_entry.id   AF-A0A662M875-F1
#
_cell.length_a   1.000
_cell.length_b   1.000
_cell.length_c   1.000
_cell.angle_alpha   90.00
_cell.angle_beta   90.00
_cell.angle_gamma   90.00
#
_symmetry.space_group_name_H-M   'P 1'
#
loop_
_entity.id
_entity.type
_entity.pdbx_description
1 polymer ?
#
loop_
_entity_poly.entity_id
_entity_poly.type
_entity_poly.pdbx_seq_one_letter_code
_entity_poly.pdbx_strand_id
1 'polypeptide(L)'
;MREITNERRAVAHDKGRRGRPVPPKPRSRRNTAGSGSEREYRRLEKKVLSFESVSEGHPDKLCDQISDAILDEYLREDPDSRVAVECMAAKDNIIVSGEVSSSAFPDIENIVRNVILDVGYDSWELGLDGRTCDVQFFINRQSPQISACFEDSKTRAGDQVIVYGYATQETNSYIPLGLLMARNLSKLLAKVRRDGTIPHLGPDGKSMVSILYEKGRPVELKSVVISQQHTGDISLEDLRENIIDHVIKPALGEYITRHTKIRINSAGEFTLGGPAVDTGLTGRKIIVDTYGGIGRHGGGAFSGKDPTKLDRTAAYMARYIAKNIVSNQFAYECEVQLAYTIGRERPVSYSIDTFGTALCDEKYILKYMLEDFDLTPDGMIRTLDLKRPIYRDSAVFGHFGDLYFPWEHLLARDGRPSRAKYIEKYEPDRYFGFLSMVRIFGMKNPKSHIKRTRLTRECVGCSRVHSYFAKKMNECTCDRWDPKKKLMKHYQYEG
;
A
#
# COMPACT_ATOMS: atom_id res chain seq x y z
N MET A 1 53.05 -20.15 22.25
CA MET A 1 52.65 -19.75 23.61
C MET A 1 51.14 -19.91 23.72
N ARG A 2 50.70 -20.54 24.82
CA ARG A 2 49.32 -20.94 25.21
C ARG A 2 48.85 -22.30 24.72
N GLU A 3 49.20 -23.27 25.56
CA GLU A 3 48.74 -24.65 25.62
C GLU A 3 47.27 -24.76 26.05
N ILE A 4 46.63 -25.79 25.52
CA ILE A 4 45.34 -26.35 25.92
C ILE A 4 45.62 -27.32 27.07
N THR A 5 44.92 -27.18 28.20
CA THR A 5 44.84 -28.23 29.22
C THR A 5 43.39 -28.52 29.59
N ASN A 6 43.03 -29.79 29.37
CA ASN A 6 41.85 -30.46 29.91
C ASN A 6 42.11 -30.83 31.38
N GLU A 7 41.16 -30.58 32.27
CA GLU A 7 41.07 -31.35 33.52
C GLU A 7 39.63 -31.81 33.78
N ARG A 8 39.48 -33.14 33.88
CA ARG A 8 38.34 -33.85 34.44
C ARG A 8 38.55 -34.00 35.95
N ARG A 9 37.47 -33.87 36.74
CA ARG A 9 37.20 -34.52 38.05
C ARG A 9 35.85 -33.98 38.56
N ALA A 10 35.01 -34.64 39.33
CA ALA A 10 34.72 -36.04 39.64
C ALA A 10 33.39 -36.00 40.43
N VAL A 11 32.63 -37.10 40.37
CA VAL A 11 31.35 -37.31 41.05
C VAL A 11 31.54 -37.39 42.58
N ALA A 12 30.64 -36.77 43.36
CA ALA A 12 30.46 -37.09 44.77
C ALA A 12 29.03 -36.83 45.29
N HIS A 13 28.35 -37.95 45.58
CA HIS A 13 27.33 -38.24 46.59
C HIS A 13 26.33 -37.19 47.11
N ASP A 14 25.07 -37.52 46.81
CA ASP A 14 23.81 -37.27 47.52
C ASP A 14 23.87 -37.57 49.03
N LYS A 15 23.48 -36.58 49.85
CA LYS A 15 22.93 -36.77 51.19
C LYS A 15 21.84 -35.71 51.49
N GLY A 16 20.60 -36.19 51.41
CA GLY A 16 19.35 -35.68 51.98
C GLY A 16 19.34 -34.39 52.81
N ARG A 17 18.46 -33.46 52.40
CA ARG A 17 17.78 -32.54 53.32
C ARG A 17 16.28 -32.48 53.04
N ARG A 18 15.55 -32.55 54.15
CA ARG A 18 14.11 -32.74 54.32
C ARG A 18 13.29 -31.58 53.75
N GLY A 19 12.09 -31.94 53.27
CA GLY A 19 11.16 -31.08 52.56
C GLY A 19 10.72 -29.82 53.31
N ARG A 20 10.51 -28.77 52.52
CA ARG A 20 9.67 -27.61 52.87
C ARG A 20 8.35 -27.71 52.07
N PRO A 21 7.20 -27.33 52.65
CA PRO A 21 5.90 -27.50 51.99
C PRO A 21 5.78 -26.61 50.75
N VAL A 22 5.32 -27.20 49.66
CA VAL A 22 4.91 -26.51 48.43
C VAL A 22 3.70 -25.62 48.77
N PRO A 23 3.68 -24.32 48.41
CA PRO A 23 2.51 -23.48 48.63
C PRO A 23 1.31 -24.01 47.83
N PRO A 24 0.07 -23.85 48.32
CA PRO A 24 -1.09 -24.41 47.65
C PRO A 24 -1.22 -23.82 46.24
N LYS A 25 -1.38 -24.70 45.24
CA LYS A 25 -1.68 -24.30 43.86
C LYS A 25 -2.89 -23.34 43.89
N PRO A 26 -2.82 -22.16 43.26
CA PRO A 26 -3.99 -21.32 43.12
C PRO A 26 -5.04 -22.10 42.33
N ARG A 27 -6.24 -22.23 42.90
CA ARG A 27 -7.40 -22.85 42.25
C ARG A 27 -7.55 -22.25 40.86
N SER A 28 -7.54 -23.09 39.84
CA SER A 28 -7.82 -22.70 38.47
C SER A 28 -9.22 -22.07 38.39
N ARG A 29 -9.29 -20.74 38.41
CA ARG A 29 -10.45 -20.05 37.84
C ARG A 29 -10.41 -20.38 36.35
N ARG A 30 -11.41 -21.13 35.89
CA ARG A 30 -11.72 -21.24 34.45
C ARG A 30 -11.95 -19.81 33.95
N ASN A 31 -10.95 -19.23 33.29
CA ASN A 31 -11.15 -18.05 32.46
C ASN A 31 -11.80 -18.49 31.16
N THR A 32 -13.11 -18.68 31.21
CA THR A 32 -13.98 -18.65 30.03
C THR A 32 -14.50 -17.22 29.89
N ALA A 33 -13.67 -16.32 29.36
CA ALA A 33 -14.05 -15.01 28.79
C ALA A 33 -12.77 -14.23 28.47
N GLY A 34 -12.62 -13.74 27.23
CA GLY A 34 -11.54 -12.79 26.94
C GLY A 34 -11.07 -12.61 25.50
N SER A 35 -11.69 -13.20 24.47
CA SER A 35 -11.39 -12.79 23.07
C SER A 35 -12.33 -11.70 22.55
N GLY A 36 -13.46 -11.47 23.26
CA GLY A 36 -14.41 -10.41 22.95
C GLY A 36 -13.99 -9.04 23.48
N SER A 37 -13.42 -8.95 24.68
CA SER A 37 -13.21 -7.67 25.37
C SER A 37 -12.08 -6.82 24.79
N GLU A 38 -10.96 -7.41 24.35
CA GLU A 38 -9.88 -6.65 23.70
C GLU A 38 -10.26 -6.17 22.29
N ARG A 39 -11.03 -6.99 21.55
CA ARG A 39 -11.55 -6.62 20.22
C ARG A 39 -12.63 -5.54 20.31
N GLU A 40 -13.41 -5.52 21.39
CA GLU A 40 -14.43 -4.50 21.65
C GLU A 40 -13.84 -3.19 22.19
N TYR A 41 -12.71 -3.22 22.91
CA TYR A 41 -12.01 -2.01 23.39
C TYR A 41 -11.47 -1.14 22.25
N ARG A 42 -10.96 -1.73 21.15
CA ARG A 42 -10.52 -0.97 19.96
C ARG A 42 -11.64 -0.13 19.31
N ARG A 43 -12.92 -0.45 19.58
CA ARG A 43 -14.08 0.27 19.04
C ARG A 43 -14.46 1.53 19.81
N LEU A 44 -13.89 1.80 20.98
CA LEU A 44 -14.23 2.98 21.79
C LEU A 44 -13.20 4.11 21.70
N GLU A 45 -12.03 3.88 21.12
CA GLU A 45 -10.98 4.89 21.08
C GLU A 45 -11.11 5.81 19.87
N LYS A 46 -11.28 7.09 20.15
CA LYS A 46 -10.94 8.15 19.21
C LYS A 46 -9.42 8.18 19.10
N LYS A 47 -8.89 8.02 17.89
CA LYS A 47 -7.45 8.10 17.65
C LYS A 47 -7.16 8.94 16.42
N VAL A 48 -6.07 9.69 16.45
CA VAL A 48 -5.58 10.38 15.26
C VAL A 48 -4.50 9.51 14.64
N LEU A 49 -4.68 9.15 13.37
CA LEU A 49 -3.70 8.41 12.58
C LEU A 49 -3.12 9.34 11.52
N SER A 50 -1.80 9.28 11.35
CA SER A 50 -1.08 10.05 10.34
C SER A 50 -0.58 9.14 9.22
N PHE A 51 -0.64 9.65 8.00
CA PHE A 51 -0.20 8.98 6.78
C PHE A 51 0.69 9.95 6.02
N GLU A 52 1.75 9.44 5.42
CA GLU A 52 2.68 10.24 4.63
C GLU A 52 2.88 9.68 3.23
N SER A 53 3.32 10.55 2.33
CA SER A 53 3.81 10.22 1.01
C SER A 53 4.98 11.15 0.69
N VAL A 54 5.80 10.73 -0.26
CA VAL A 54 6.91 11.54 -0.79
C VAL A 54 6.76 11.68 -2.31
N SER A 55 7.38 12.70 -2.88
CA SER A 55 7.39 12.92 -4.32
C SER A 55 8.30 11.93 -5.05
N GLU A 56 8.22 11.94 -6.38
CA GLU A 56 9.17 11.27 -7.28
C GLU A 56 10.62 11.77 -7.16
N GLY A 57 10.82 12.99 -6.67
CA GLY A 57 12.15 13.56 -6.47
C GLY A 57 12.82 13.15 -5.16
N HIS A 58 12.07 12.67 -4.16
CA HIS A 58 12.68 12.22 -2.91
C HIS A 58 13.79 11.19 -3.21
N PRO A 59 14.99 11.30 -2.62
CA PRO A 59 16.15 10.51 -3.04
C PRO A 59 15.93 8.99 -2.96
N ASP A 60 15.28 8.49 -1.90
CA ASP A 60 14.86 7.07 -1.85
C ASP A 60 13.90 6.68 -3.00
N LYS A 61 12.98 7.56 -3.39
CA LYS A 61 12.06 7.31 -4.51
C LYS A 61 12.70 7.45 -5.88
N LEU A 62 13.72 8.28 -6.01
CA LEU A 62 14.57 8.28 -7.18
C LEU A 62 15.27 6.93 -7.33
N CYS A 63 15.83 6.37 -6.25
CA CYS A 63 16.44 5.04 -6.27
C CYS A 63 15.45 3.93 -6.62
N ASP A 64 14.24 3.95 -6.06
CA ASP A 64 13.19 3.00 -6.41
C ASP A 64 12.85 3.05 -7.91
N GLN A 65 12.69 4.26 -8.47
CA GLN A 65 12.39 4.46 -9.89
C GLN A 65 13.53 4.01 -10.80
N ILE A 66 14.78 4.27 -10.43
CA ILE A 66 15.96 3.81 -11.19
C ILE A 66 16.00 2.28 -11.21
N SER A 67 15.85 1.63 -10.05
CA SER A 67 15.88 0.18 -9.93
C SER A 67 14.78 -0.48 -10.75
N ASP A 68 13.56 0.07 -10.74
CA ASP A 68 12.45 -0.47 -11.54
C ASP A 68 12.53 -0.11 -13.02
N ALA A 69 13.12 1.02 -13.41
CA ALA A 69 13.37 1.34 -14.81
C ALA A 69 14.36 0.33 -15.44
N ILE A 70 15.41 -0.03 -14.70
CA ILE A 70 16.37 -1.06 -15.14
C ILE A 70 15.65 -2.41 -15.28
N LEU A 71 14.83 -2.79 -14.30
CA LEU A 71 14.02 -4.01 -14.39
C LEU A 71 13.09 -4.02 -15.62
N ASP A 72 12.41 -2.92 -15.89
CA ASP A 72 11.50 -2.80 -17.02
C ASP A 72 12.25 -3.01 -18.34
N GLU A 73 13.45 -2.46 -18.50
CA GLU A 73 14.28 -2.63 -19.70
C GLU A 73 14.71 -4.09 -19.90
N TYR A 74 15.13 -4.76 -18.82
CA TYR A 74 15.41 -6.20 -18.86
C TYR A 74 14.18 -7.03 -19.26
N LEU A 75 13.01 -6.76 -18.67
CA LEU A 75 11.78 -7.51 -18.97
C LEU A 75 11.20 -7.20 -20.35
N ARG A 76 11.50 -6.03 -20.92
CA ARG A 76 11.07 -5.65 -22.27
C ARG A 76 11.77 -6.48 -23.34
N GLU A 77 13.07 -6.73 -23.16
CA GLU A 77 13.87 -7.53 -24.10
C GLU A 77 13.84 -9.04 -23.78
N ASP A 78 13.86 -9.40 -22.50
CA ASP A 78 13.82 -10.78 -22.01
C ASP A 78 12.82 -10.92 -20.85
N PRO A 79 11.57 -11.36 -21.11
CA PRO A 79 10.55 -11.55 -20.09
C PRO A 79 10.89 -12.59 -19.00
N ASP A 80 11.90 -13.43 -19.22
CA ASP A 80 12.36 -14.43 -18.26
C ASP A 80 13.54 -13.94 -17.40
N SER A 81 14.00 -12.69 -17.61
CA SER A 81 15.06 -12.04 -16.85
C SER A 81 14.89 -12.20 -15.34
N ARG A 82 15.99 -12.54 -14.68
CA ARG A 82 16.12 -12.52 -13.22
C ARG A 82 16.89 -11.27 -12.83
N VAL A 83 16.25 -10.38 -12.10
CA VAL A 83 16.80 -9.07 -11.73
C VAL A 83 16.60 -8.87 -10.24
N ALA A 84 17.69 -8.49 -9.57
CA ALA A 84 17.70 -7.95 -8.22
C ALA A 84 18.72 -6.81 -8.24
N VAL A 85 18.26 -5.61 -8.58
CA VAL A 85 19.11 -4.41 -8.65
C VAL A 85 18.72 -3.43 -7.56
N GLU A 86 19.73 -2.83 -6.97
CA GLU A 86 19.62 -1.85 -5.91
C GLU A 86 20.35 -0.58 -6.36
N CYS A 87 19.74 0.57 -6.08
CA CYS A 87 20.31 1.88 -6.33
C CYS A 87 20.54 2.61 -5.02
N MET A 88 21.69 3.29 -4.92
CA MET A 88 21.99 4.31 -3.93
C MET A 88 22.24 5.64 -4.63
N ALA A 89 21.61 6.71 -4.16
CA ALA A 89 21.81 8.07 -4.63
C ALA A 89 22.44 8.89 -3.51
N ALA A 90 23.58 9.51 -3.79
CA ALA A 90 24.27 10.43 -2.90
C ALA A 90 24.63 11.70 -3.67
N LYS A 91 25.28 12.65 -2.98
CA LYS A 91 25.70 13.91 -3.60
C LYS A 91 26.53 13.64 -4.86
N ASP A 92 26.01 14.06 -6.00
CA ASP A 92 26.61 13.92 -7.35
C ASP A 92 26.94 12.48 -7.80
N ASN A 93 26.49 11.46 -7.07
CA ASN A 93 26.85 10.06 -7.31
C ASN A 93 25.63 9.16 -7.31
N ILE A 94 25.49 8.33 -8.34
CA ILE A 94 24.52 7.25 -8.41
C ILE A 94 25.27 5.93 -8.49
N ILE A 95 24.99 5.04 -7.56
CA ILE A 95 25.59 3.70 -7.51
C ILE A 95 24.49 2.68 -7.73
N VAL A 96 24.61 1.89 -8.79
CA VAL A 96 23.73 0.77 -9.09
C VAL A 96 24.52 -0.52 -8.87
N SER A 97 23.95 -1.44 -8.11
CA SER A 97 24.57 -2.72 -7.75
C SER A 97 23.52 -3.83 -7.75
N GLY A 98 23.96 -5.09 -7.84
CA GLY A 98 23.08 -6.25 -7.67
C GLY A 98 23.38 -7.39 -8.62
N GLU A 99 22.40 -8.25 -8.82
CA GLU A 99 22.52 -9.47 -9.62
C GLU A 99 21.52 -9.52 -10.77
N VAL A 100 22.02 -9.80 -11.97
CA VAL A 100 21.20 -10.00 -13.16
C VAL A 100 21.56 -11.31 -13.86
N SER A 101 20.53 -12.04 -14.29
CA SER A 101 20.63 -13.13 -15.25
C SER A 101 19.59 -12.91 -16.34
N SER A 102 20.05 -12.58 -17.54
CA SER A 102 19.20 -12.21 -18.68
C SER A 102 19.97 -12.42 -19.99
N SER A 103 19.25 -12.62 -21.09
CA SER A 103 19.81 -12.50 -22.45
C SER A 103 19.82 -11.07 -22.98
N ALA A 104 19.16 -10.13 -22.30
CA ALA A 104 19.10 -8.72 -22.66
C ALA A 104 20.36 -7.96 -22.23
N PHE A 105 20.67 -6.89 -22.96
CA PHE A 105 21.85 -6.04 -22.70
C PHE A 105 21.49 -4.55 -22.84
N PRO A 106 20.61 -4.03 -21.97
CA PRO A 106 20.17 -2.65 -22.05
C PRO A 106 21.29 -1.68 -21.65
N ASP A 107 21.20 -0.44 -22.16
CA ASP A 107 22.10 0.64 -21.80
C ASP A 107 21.71 1.26 -20.45
N ILE A 108 22.24 0.66 -19.37
CA ILE A 108 21.90 1.00 -17.99
C ILE A 108 22.24 2.46 -17.67
N GLU A 109 23.34 3.00 -18.22
CA GLU A 109 23.72 4.38 -17.96
C GLU A 109 22.70 5.36 -18.53
N ASN A 110 22.31 5.18 -19.80
CA ASN A 110 21.29 6.03 -20.39
C ASN A 110 19.94 5.89 -19.68
N ILE A 111 19.57 4.69 -19.21
CA ILE A 111 18.35 4.48 -18.41
C ILE A 111 18.39 5.31 -17.13
N VAL A 112 19.46 5.21 -16.35
CA VAL A 112 19.64 5.95 -15.09
C VAL A 112 19.54 7.45 -15.35
N ARG A 113 20.29 7.97 -16.33
CA ARG A 113 20.31 9.40 -16.64
C ARG A 113 18.94 9.91 -17.09
N ASN A 114 18.23 9.16 -17.93
CA ASN A 114 16.89 9.52 -18.36
C ASN A 114 15.90 9.56 -17.20
N VAL A 115 15.96 8.60 -16.26
CA VAL A 115 15.10 8.61 -15.07
C VAL A 115 15.33 9.86 -14.23
N ILE A 116 16.61 10.24 -14.00
CA ILE A 116 16.97 11.43 -13.22
C ILE A 116 16.40 12.70 -13.89
N LEU A 117 16.54 12.83 -15.21
CA LEU A 117 16.03 13.97 -15.97
C LEU A 117 14.50 14.00 -16.00
N ASP A 118 13.83 12.86 -16.19
CA ASP A 118 12.37 12.73 -16.19
C ASP A 118 11.74 13.11 -14.84
N VAL A 119 12.46 12.85 -13.74
CA VAL A 119 12.07 13.28 -12.39
C VAL A 119 12.21 14.78 -12.22
N GLY A 120 13.08 15.44 -13.01
CA GLY A 120 13.31 16.88 -13.00
C GLY A 120 14.61 17.29 -12.33
N TYR A 121 15.56 16.37 -12.18
CA TYR A 121 16.92 16.67 -11.73
C TYR A 121 17.81 16.99 -12.95
N ASP A 122 17.64 18.20 -13.46
CA ASP A 122 18.31 18.74 -14.64
C ASP A 122 19.20 19.94 -14.32
N SER A 123 19.55 20.15 -13.04
CA SER A 123 20.53 21.14 -12.62
C SER A 123 21.07 20.86 -11.23
N TRP A 124 22.35 21.15 -11.02
CA TRP A 124 22.99 21.08 -9.70
C TRP A 124 22.28 21.98 -8.67
N GLU A 125 21.65 23.07 -9.10
CA GLU A 125 20.88 23.96 -8.22
C GLU A 125 19.71 23.24 -7.54
N LEU A 126 19.14 22.23 -8.20
CA LEU A 126 18.06 21.40 -7.67
C LEU A 126 18.57 20.21 -6.84
N GLY A 127 19.88 20.02 -6.75
CA GLY A 127 20.53 19.00 -5.92
C GLY A 127 21.01 17.75 -6.65
N LEU A 128 20.79 17.66 -7.96
CA LEU A 128 21.38 16.64 -8.85
C LEU A 128 21.16 17.04 -10.31
N ASP A 129 22.12 16.72 -11.19
CA ASP A 129 21.98 16.87 -12.64
C ASP A 129 22.26 15.53 -13.35
N GLY A 130 21.23 14.95 -13.97
CA GLY A 130 21.33 13.68 -14.71
C GLY A 130 22.33 13.69 -15.87
N ARG A 131 22.70 14.86 -16.40
CA ARG A 131 23.66 15.00 -17.51
C ARG A 131 25.11 14.92 -17.06
N THR A 132 25.39 15.26 -15.79
CA THR A 132 26.75 15.48 -15.30
C THR A 132 27.11 14.63 -14.08
N CYS A 133 26.13 14.06 -13.37
CA CYS A 133 26.39 13.18 -12.24
C CYS A 133 27.21 11.93 -12.62
N ASP A 134 27.98 11.43 -11.66
CA ASP A 134 28.73 10.20 -11.79
C ASP A 134 27.81 9.00 -11.60
N VAL A 135 27.91 8.00 -12.48
CA VAL A 135 27.08 6.79 -12.44
C VAL A 135 28.00 5.57 -12.45
N GLN A 136 27.94 4.80 -11.37
CA GLN A 136 28.79 3.63 -11.15
C GLN A 136 27.95 2.35 -11.12
N PHE A 137 28.42 1.31 -11.80
CA PHE A 137 27.74 0.02 -11.91
C PHE A 137 28.58 -1.10 -11.32
N PHE A 138 27.99 -1.85 -10.38
CA PHE A 138 28.57 -3.04 -9.77
C PHE A 138 27.60 -4.23 -9.91
N ILE A 139 27.26 -4.58 -11.16
CA ILE A 139 26.29 -5.64 -11.46
C ILE A 139 27.01 -6.96 -11.72
N ASN A 140 26.67 -7.98 -10.96
CA ASN A 140 27.19 -9.33 -11.10
C ASN A 140 26.23 -10.23 -11.88
N ARG A 141 26.77 -11.22 -12.58
CA ARG A 141 25.96 -12.36 -13.03
C ARG A 141 25.55 -13.19 -11.82
N GLN A 142 24.28 -13.55 -11.71
CA GLN A 142 23.77 -14.36 -10.60
C GLN A 142 24.58 -15.66 -10.43
N SER A 143 24.93 -16.01 -9.18
CA SER A 143 25.78 -17.18 -8.88
C SER A 143 25.18 -18.49 -9.45
N PRO A 144 25.98 -19.35 -10.12
CA PRO A 144 25.54 -20.65 -10.60
C PRO A 144 24.96 -21.58 -9.52
N GLN A 145 25.38 -21.45 -8.26
CA GLN A 145 24.86 -22.25 -7.13
C GLN A 145 23.43 -21.84 -6.73
N ILE A 146 23.12 -20.55 -6.89
CA ILE A 146 21.75 -20.04 -6.76
C ILE A 146 21.00 -20.55 -7.99
N SER A 147 21.45 -20.25 -9.21
CA SER A 147 20.80 -20.64 -10.47
C SER A 147 20.48 -22.14 -10.61
N ALA A 148 21.32 -23.04 -10.11
CA ALA A 148 21.08 -24.49 -10.12
C ALA A 148 19.93 -24.93 -9.21
N CYS A 149 19.61 -24.17 -8.15
CA CYS A 149 18.37 -24.37 -7.41
C CYS A 149 17.14 -23.99 -8.24
N PHE A 150 17.32 -23.27 -9.38
CA PHE A 150 16.25 -22.68 -10.17
C PHE A 150 15.88 -23.38 -11.49
N GLU A 151 16.66 -24.36 -11.96
CA GLU A 151 16.39 -25.04 -13.24
C GLU A 151 15.08 -25.86 -13.22
N ASP A 152 14.66 -26.34 -12.05
CA ASP A 152 13.36 -27.00 -11.80
C ASP A 152 12.36 -26.12 -11.01
N SER A 153 12.65 -24.83 -10.80
CA SER A 153 12.02 -24.01 -9.75
C SER A 153 11.04 -22.94 -10.21
N LYS A 154 10.60 -22.92 -11.47
CA LYS A 154 9.64 -21.90 -11.92
C LYS A 154 8.41 -21.83 -10.98
N THR A 155 8.09 -22.95 -10.33
CA THR A 155 6.99 -23.13 -9.38
C THR A 155 7.38 -22.95 -7.90
N ARG A 156 8.63 -22.66 -7.54
CA ARG A 156 9.14 -22.68 -6.15
C ARG A 156 9.67 -21.33 -5.67
N ALA A 157 9.51 -21.05 -4.39
CA ALA A 157 10.00 -19.83 -3.75
C ALA A 157 11.53 -19.77 -3.75
N GLY A 158 12.10 -18.66 -4.22
CA GLY A 158 13.55 -18.41 -4.23
C GLY A 158 14.15 -17.98 -2.91
N ASP A 159 13.32 -17.52 -1.97
CA ASP A 159 13.72 -17.07 -0.63
C ASP A 159 12.59 -17.35 0.38
N GLN A 160 12.90 -17.24 1.67
CA GLN A 160 11.88 -17.11 2.71
C GLN A 160 11.27 -15.71 2.67
N VAL A 161 9.95 -15.63 2.80
CA VAL A 161 9.27 -14.32 2.81
C VAL A 161 8.03 -14.37 3.68
N ILE A 162 7.70 -13.23 4.28
CA ILE A 162 6.38 -12.95 4.84
C ILE A 162 5.85 -11.74 4.08
N VAL A 163 4.61 -11.78 3.62
CA VAL A 163 3.97 -10.65 2.93
C VAL A 163 2.57 -10.41 3.48
N TYR A 164 2.10 -9.18 3.32
CA TYR A 164 0.77 -8.78 3.73
C TYR A 164 0.05 -8.03 2.61
N GLY A 165 -1.23 -8.38 2.44
CA GLY A 165 -2.21 -7.71 1.60
C GLY A 165 -3.25 -7.04 2.46
N TYR A 166 -3.66 -5.80 2.15
CA TYR A 166 -4.70 -5.11 2.91
C TYR A 166 -5.70 -4.42 1.97
N ALA A 167 -6.96 -4.37 2.39
CA ALA A 167 -8.02 -3.61 1.74
C ALA A 167 -9.08 -3.13 2.74
N THR A 168 -9.71 -1.98 2.45
CA THR A 168 -10.77 -1.37 3.26
C THR A 168 -11.82 -0.70 2.37
N GLN A 169 -13.08 -0.61 2.81
CA GLN A 169 -14.13 0.11 2.08
C GLN A 169 -14.12 1.63 2.31
N GLU A 170 -13.11 2.19 2.98
CA GLU A 170 -12.98 3.64 3.18
C GLU A 170 -12.95 4.44 1.87
N THR A 171 -12.41 3.86 0.80
CA THR A 171 -12.28 4.50 -0.51
C THR A 171 -12.64 3.54 -1.64
N ASN A 172 -12.95 4.08 -2.83
CA ASN A 172 -13.27 3.28 -4.01
C ASN A 172 -12.06 2.48 -4.56
N SER A 173 -10.84 2.92 -4.26
CA SER A 173 -9.61 2.18 -4.58
C SER A 173 -9.26 1.12 -3.53
N TYR A 174 -10.08 0.98 -2.48
CA TYR A 174 -9.90 0.06 -1.37
C TYR A 174 -8.60 0.28 -0.57
N ILE A 175 -8.10 1.52 -0.54
CA ILE A 175 -6.93 1.98 0.21
C ILE A 175 -7.40 2.86 1.38
N PRO A 176 -6.69 2.91 2.52
CA PRO A 176 -7.01 3.86 3.60
C PRO A 176 -7.16 5.29 3.10
N LEU A 177 -8.17 6.01 3.59
CA LEU A 177 -8.49 7.35 3.10
C LEU A 177 -7.31 8.33 3.26
N GLY A 178 -6.66 8.31 4.43
CA GLY A 178 -5.55 9.22 4.72
C GLY A 178 -4.32 9.00 3.84
N LEU A 179 -4.02 7.75 3.49
CA LEU A 179 -2.94 7.44 2.57
C LEU A 179 -3.26 7.94 1.15
N LEU A 180 -4.49 7.73 0.69
CA LEU A 180 -4.94 8.24 -0.61
C LEU A 180 -4.84 9.77 -0.67
N MET A 181 -5.22 10.46 0.40
CA MET A 181 -5.08 11.92 0.51
C MET A 181 -3.62 12.39 0.42
N ALA A 182 -2.72 11.78 1.19
CA ALA A 182 -1.29 12.13 1.15
C ALA A 182 -0.69 11.88 -0.26
N ARG A 183 -0.98 10.72 -0.86
CA ARG A 183 -0.55 10.41 -2.23
C ARG A 183 -1.07 11.40 -3.26
N ASN A 184 -2.35 11.79 -3.16
CA ASN A 184 -2.95 12.76 -4.09
C ASN A 184 -2.30 14.14 -3.97
N LEU A 185 -1.92 14.58 -2.77
CA LEU A 185 -1.13 15.81 -2.59
C LEU A 185 0.22 15.71 -3.31
N SER A 186 0.96 14.62 -3.11
CA SER A 186 2.26 14.41 -3.77
C SER A 186 2.13 14.32 -5.30
N LYS A 187 1.09 13.64 -5.83
CA LYS A 187 0.80 13.58 -7.27
C LYS A 187 0.49 14.96 -7.84
N LEU A 188 -0.30 15.77 -7.13
CA LEU A 188 -0.64 17.12 -7.57
C LEU A 188 0.56 18.07 -7.50
N LEU A 189 1.40 17.98 -6.46
CA LEU A 189 2.66 18.74 -6.38
C LEU A 189 3.57 18.44 -7.59
N ALA A 190 3.74 17.16 -7.93
CA ALA A 190 4.51 16.77 -9.11
C ALA A 190 3.87 17.29 -10.41
N LYS A 191 2.53 17.23 -10.52
CA LYS A 191 1.80 17.74 -11.69
C LYS A 191 1.99 19.24 -11.89
N VAL A 192 1.71 20.06 -10.86
CA VAL A 192 1.78 21.53 -10.96
C VAL A 192 3.21 22.05 -11.15
N ARG A 193 4.20 21.25 -10.75
CA ARG A 193 5.61 21.47 -11.09
C ARG A 193 5.86 21.22 -12.57
N ARG A 194 5.50 20.03 -13.06
CA ARG A 194 5.77 19.58 -14.45
C ARG A 194 5.02 20.42 -15.49
N ASP A 195 3.81 20.87 -15.19
CA ASP A 195 3.01 21.71 -16.10
C ASP A 195 3.29 23.21 -15.98
N GLY A 196 4.17 23.61 -15.05
CA GLY A 196 4.57 25.01 -14.85
C GLY A 196 3.53 25.88 -14.16
N THR A 197 2.45 25.32 -13.60
CA THR A 197 1.48 26.08 -12.79
C THR A 197 2.15 26.74 -11.58
N ILE A 198 3.07 26.02 -10.92
CA ILE A 198 3.97 26.59 -9.91
C ILE A 198 5.40 26.31 -10.38
N PRO A 199 6.00 27.18 -11.20
CA PRO A 199 7.26 26.88 -11.88
C PRO A 199 8.47 26.91 -10.92
N HIS A 200 8.27 27.35 -9.68
CA HIS A 200 9.31 27.49 -8.68
C HIS A 200 9.47 26.22 -7.84
N LEU A 201 8.68 25.16 -8.08
CA LEU A 201 8.82 23.91 -7.32
C LEU A 201 10.00 23.08 -7.81
N GLY A 202 10.82 22.58 -6.87
CA GLY A 202 11.82 21.56 -7.11
C GLY A 202 11.23 20.14 -7.05
N PRO A 203 11.99 19.10 -7.44
CA PRO A 203 11.50 17.73 -7.49
C PRO A 203 11.20 17.11 -6.11
N ASP A 204 11.97 17.42 -5.07
CA ASP A 204 11.84 16.82 -3.74
C ASP A 204 10.62 17.39 -2.97
N GLY A 205 9.89 16.53 -2.29
CA GLY A 205 8.63 16.87 -1.67
C GLY A 205 8.11 15.78 -0.74
N LYS A 206 7.45 16.21 0.33
CA LYS A 206 6.87 15.36 1.38
C LYS A 206 5.47 15.87 1.70
N SER A 207 4.52 14.96 1.84
CA SER A 207 3.16 15.27 2.26
C SER A 207 2.76 14.36 3.42
N MET A 208 2.04 14.91 4.38
CA MET A 208 1.50 14.16 5.51
C MET A 208 0.09 14.63 5.84
N VAL A 209 -0.78 13.68 6.13
CA VAL A 209 -2.19 13.90 6.46
C VAL A 209 -2.52 13.17 7.74
N SER A 210 -3.17 13.86 8.69
CA SER A 210 -3.65 13.26 9.93
C SER A 210 -5.17 13.24 9.97
N ILE A 211 -5.75 12.09 10.25
CA ILE A 211 -7.20 11.87 10.28
C ILE A 211 -7.63 11.36 11.65
N LEU A 212 -8.71 11.93 12.19
CA LEU A 212 -9.41 11.38 13.33
C LEU A 212 -10.21 10.15 12.90
N TYR A 213 -9.90 9.02 13.52
CA TYR A 213 -10.68 7.79 13.41
C TYR A 213 -11.56 7.62 14.66
N GLU A 214 -12.82 7.27 14.44
CA GLU A 214 -13.75 6.83 15.48
C GLU A 214 -14.32 5.45 15.12
N LYS A 215 -14.26 4.51 16.06
CA LYS A 215 -14.74 3.12 15.86
C LYS A 215 -14.17 2.45 14.59
N GLY A 216 -12.92 2.77 14.25
CA GLY A 216 -12.24 2.24 13.05
C GLY A 216 -12.59 2.92 11.74
N ARG A 217 -13.35 4.03 11.75
CA ARG A 217 -13.70 4.77 10.53
C ARG A 217 -13.11 6.18 10.53
N PRO A 218 -12.67 6.70 9.36
CA PRO A 218 -12.23 8.08 9.26
C PRO A 218 -13.43 9.03 9.43
N VAL A 219 -13.26 10.07 10.25
CA VAL A 219 -14.31 11.03 10.60
C VAL A 219 -13.95 12.46 10.21
N GLU A 220 -12.70 12.88 10.44
CA GLU A 220 -12.31 14.29 10.27
C GLU A 220 -10.83 14.43 9.87
N LEU A 221 -10.55 15.30 8.91
CA LEU A 221 -9.20 15.73 8.55
C LEU A 221 -8.66 16.72 9.60
N LYS A 222 -7.70 16.27 10.42
CA LYS A 222 -7.10 17.07 11.50
C LYS A 222 -5.98 17.99 11.03
N SER A 223 -5.07 17.47 10.21
CA SER A 223 -3.97 18.29 9.70
C SER A 223 -3.44 17.83 8.36
N VAL A 224 -2.90 18.80 7.62
CA VAL A 224 -2.14 18.62 6.38
C VAL A 224 -0.78 19.28 6.58
N VAL A 225 0.29 18.55 6.29
CA VAL A 225 1.66 19.05 6.30
C VAL A 225 2.27 18.82 4.92
N ILE A 226 2.86 19.87 4.34
CA ILE A 226 3.61 19.81 3.10
C ILE A 226 4.99 20.40 3.35
N SER A 227 6.02 19.69 2.89
CA SER A 227 7.38 20.20 2.76
C SER A 227 7.80 20.03 1.32
N GLN A 228 7.91 21.13 0.59
CA GLN A 228 8.16 21.11 -0.85
C GLN A 228 9.43 21.90 -1.17
N GLN A 229 10.32 21.27 -1.94
CA GLN A 229 11.50 21.93 -2.48
C GLN A 229 11.07 23.04 -3.44
N HIS A 230 11.80 24.16 -3.45
CA HIS A 230 11.51 25.30 -4.32
C HIS A 230 12.76 26.10 -4.68
N THR A 231 12.68 26.94 -5.70
CA THR A 231 13.75 27.89 -6.04
C THR A 231 13.78 29.05 -5.05
N GLY A 232 14.92 29.73 -4.92
CA GLY A 232 15.07 30.89 -4.04
C GLY A 232 14.36 32.17 -4.53
N ASP A 233 13.68 32.10 -5.67
CA ASP A 233 13.06 33.27 -6.33
C ASP A 233 11.61 33.52 -5.88
N ILE A 234 11.00 32.59 -5.13
CA ILE A 234 9.65 32.72 -4.58
C ILE A 234 9.68 33.02 -3.08
N SER A 235 8.83 33.94 -2.61
CA SER A 235 8.67 34.15 -1.18
C SER A 235 7.91 32.98 -0.54
N LEU A 236 8.20 32.66 0.73
CA LEU A 236 7.46 31.62 1.44
C LEU A 236 5.95 31.90 1.51
N GLU A 237 5.53 33.17 1.56
CA GLU A 237 4.10 33.51 1.58
C GLU A 237 3.44 33.15 0.25
N ASP A 238 4.03 33.57 -0.87
CA ASP A 238 3.52 33.26 -2.21
C ASP A 238 3.55 31.75 -2.47
N LEU A 239 4.61 31.05 -2.03
CA LEU A 239 4.70 29.59 -2.15
C LEU A 239 3.54 28.90 -1.41
N ARG A 240 3.24 29.35 -0.19
CA ARG A 240 2.16 28.80 0.63
C ARG A 240 0.80 29.05 -0.01
N GLU A 241 0.55 30.27 -0.49
CA GLU A 241 -0.71 30.59 -1.19
C GLU A 241 -0.89 29.72 -2.43
N ASN A 242 0.15 29.59 -3.26
CA ASN A 242 0.13 28.76 -4.47
C ASN A 242 -0.14 27.28 -4.15
N ILE A 243 0.53 26.71 -3.15
CA ILE A 243 0.29 25.32 -2.72
C ILE A 243 -1.13 25.15 -2.18
N ILE A 244 -1.67 26.13 -1.45
CA ILE A 244 -3.06 26.07 -0.98
C ILE A 244 -4.02 26.04 -2.17
N ASP A 245 -3.84 26.94 -3.13
CA ASP A 245 -4.79 27.17 -4.22
C ASP A 245 -4.73 26.11 -5.32
N HIS A 246 -3.52 25.64 -5.65
CA HIS A 246 -3.31 24.71 -6.76
C HIS A 246 -3.11 23.26 -6.34
N VAL A 247 -2.87 22.98 -5.05
CA VAL A 247 -2.66 21.62 -4.55
C VAL A 247 -3.66 21.23 -3.48
N ILE A 248 -3.69 21.92 -2.34
CA ILE A 248 -4.50 21.50 -1.18
C ILE A 248 -6.00 21.64 -1.45
N LYS A 249 -6.47 22.78 -1.96
CA LYS A 249 -7.89 22.99 -2.27
C LYS A 249 -8.39 22.01 -3.35
N PRO A 250 -7.68 21.80 -4.48
CA PRO A 250 -8.09 20.80 -5.47
C PRO A 250 -8.07 19.36 -4.94
N ALA A 251 -7.10 19.01 -4.08
CA ALA A 251 -6.98 17.66 -3.55
C ALA A 251 -8.01 17.34 -2.45
N LEU A 252 -8.21 18.29 -1.53
CA LEU A 252 -8.83 18.04 -0.22
C LEU A 252 -9.93 19.05 0.14
N GLY A 253 -10.32 19.95 -0.76
CA GLY A 253 -11.24 21.06 -0.45
C GLY A 253 -12.53 20.65 0.26
N GLU A 254 -13.11 19.51 -0.10
CA GLU A 254 -14.34 18.98 0.52
C GLU A 254 -14.15 18.47 1.96
N TYR A 255 -12.90 18.18 2.36
CA TYR A 255 -12.55 17.65 3.68
C TYR A 255 -12.04 18.73 4.64
N ILE A 256 -11.68 19.90 4.12
CA ILE A 256 -11.11 20.99 4.92
C ILE A 256 -12.21 21.66 5.73
N THR A 257 -11.97 21.81 7.03
CA THR A 257 -12.83 22.55 7.94
C THR A 257 -12.06 23.68 8.60
N ARG A 258 -12.76 24.57 9.32
CA ARG A 258 -12.12 25.59 10.17
C ARG A 258 -11.20 25.03 11.26
N HIS A 259 -11.30 23.73 11.55
CA HIS A 259 -10.49 23.04 12.56
C HIS A 259 -9.27 22.34 11.96
N THR A 260 -9.17 22.26 10.64
CA THR A 260 -8.06 21.61 9.93
C THR A 260 -6.81 22.49 10.01
N LYS A 261 -5.72 21.96 10.56
CA LYS A 261 -4.43 22.65 10.61
C LYS A 261 -3.64 22.42 9.32
N ILE A 262 -3.28 23.46 8.60
CA ILE A 262 -2.46 23.39 7.39
C ILE A 262 -1.07 23.95 7.68
N ARG A 263 -0.02 23.18 7.37
CA ARG A 263 1.38 23.54 7.56
C ARG A 263 2.12 23.33 6.24
N ILE A 264 2.72 24.38 5.71
CA ILE A 264 3.46 24.33 4.45
C ILE A 264 4.81 24.99 4.69
N ASN A 265 5.88 24.20 4.52
CA ASN A 265 7.26 24.62 4.75
C ASN A 265 7.41 25.33 6.11
N SER A 266 6.92 24.70 7.18
CA SER A 266 6.97 25.26 8.55
C SER A 266 8.39 25.36 9.10
N ALA A 267 9.33 24.57 8.59
CA ALA A 267 10.75 24.65 8.96
C ALA A 267 11.50 25.80 8.25
N GLY A 268 10.81 26.58 7.41
CA GLY A 268 11.40 27.65 6.60
C GLY A 268 11.71 27.21 5.17
N GLU A 269 12.75 27.82 4.60
CA GLU A 269 13.24 27.58 3.25
C GLU A 269 13.64 26.11 3.04
N PHE A 270 13.34 25.59 1.85
CA PHE A 270 13.74 24.25 1.41
C PHE A 270 14.23 24.33 -0.04
N THR A 271 15.32 25.06 -0.24
CA THR A 271 15.88 25.32 -1.58
C THR A 271 16.79 24.21 -2.08
N LEU A 272 17.54 23.59 -1.17
CA LEU A 272 18.40 22.45 -1.48
C LEU A 272 17.74 21.14 -1.03
N GLY A 273 17.48 20.23 -1.97
CA GLY A 273 16.81 18.95 -1.75
C GLY A 273 17.44 17.81 -2.54
N GLY A 274 16.83 16.64 -2.51
CA GLY A 274 17.30 15.48 -3.27
C GLY A 274 18.65 14.90 -2.80
N PRO A 275 19.36 14.19 -3.68
CA PRO A 275 20.60 13.49 -3.35
C PRO A 275 21.75 14.36 -2.81
N ALA A 276 21.73 15.68 -3.09
CA ALA A 276 22.74 16.61 -2.57
C ALA A 276 22.75 16.73 -1.03
N VAL A 277 21.61 16.51 -0.37
CA VAL A 277 21.44 16.72 1.08
C VAL A 277 21.00 15.48 1.84
N ASP A 278 20.47 14.47 1.16
CA ASP A 278 20.00 13.23 1.77
C ASP A 278 20.33 12.03 0.88
N THR A 279 20.85 10.96 1.49
CA THR A 279 21.23 9.76 0.75
C THR A 279 20.00 8.89 0.53
N GLY A 280 19.71 8.59 -0.73
CA GLY A 280 18.65 7.70 -1.14
C GLY A 280 19.11 6.26 -1.25
N LEU A 281 18.27 5.31 -0.86
CA LEU A 281 18.45 3.90 -1.17
C LEU A 281 17.12 3.28 -1.61
N THR A 282 17.22 2.31 -2.52
CA THR A 282 16.10 1.47 -2.96
C THR A 282 15.46 0.77 -1.75
N GLY A 283 14.13 0.69 -1.73
CA GLY A 283 13.42 -0.04 -0.69
C GLY A 283 13.39 0.62 0.69
N ARG A 284 13.67 1.93 0.80
CA ARG A 284 13.57 2.67 2.08
C ARG A 284 12.22 3.33 2.34
N LYS A 285 11.27 3.18 1.41
CA LYS A 285 9.92 3.75 1.49
C LYS A 285 8.80 2.70 1.47
N ILE A 286 9.08 1.48 1.95
CA ILE A 286 8.13 0.34 1.93
C ILE A 286 6.76 0.59 2.57
N ILE A 287 6.66 1.48 3.56
CA ILE A 287 5.36 1.84 4.18
C ILE A 287 4.59 2.84 3.31
N VAL A 288 5.29 3.77 2.65
CA VAL A 288 4.70 4.67 1.64
C VAL A 288 4.22 3.86 0.44
N ASP A 289 4.95 2.80 0.09
CA ASP A 289 4.62 1.90 -1.02
C ASP A 289 3.37 1.07 -0.82
N THR A 290 3.07 0.75 0.44
CA THR A 290 2.00 -0.17 0.79
C THR A 290 0.78 0.56 1.33
N TYR A 291 0.60 0.56 2.65
CA TYR A 291 -0.67 0.88 3.30
C TYR A 291 -0.55 2.01 4.34
N GLY A 292 0.56 2.75 4.34
CA GLY A 292 0.69 4.00 5.10
C GLY A 292 0.60 3.81 6.62
N GLY A 293 1.05 2.67 7.13
CA GLY A 293 1.04 2.33 8.55
C GLY A 293 -0.25 1.67 9.05
N ILE A 294 -1.26 1.51 8.20
CA ILE A 294 -2.39 0.61 8.45
C ILE A 294 -2.07 -0.78 7.89
N GLY A 295 -2.43 -1.83 8.63
CA GLY A 295 -2.04 -3.19 8.30
C GLY A 295 -0.56 -3.47 8.60
N ARG A 296 -0.16 -4.71 8.38
CA ARG A 296 1.21 -5.20 8.65
C ARG A 296 2.06 -5.13 7.38
N HIS A 297 3.38 -5.16 7.58
CA HIS A 297 4.36 -5.25 6.51
C HIS A 297 5.35 -6.38 6.80
N GLY A 298 5.77 -7.07 5.73
CA GLY A 298 6.63 -8.26 5.84
C GLY A 298 8.13 -7.98 5.90
N GLY A 299 8.53 -6.78 5.49
CA GLY A 299 9.92 -6.29 5.53
C GLY A 299 10.58 -6.23 4.15
N GLY A 300 10.13 -7.02 3.18
CA GLY A 300 10.66 -7.03 1.83
C GLY A 300 10.33 -5.77 1.02
N ALA A 301 11.33 -5.16 0.40
CA ALA A 301 11.15 -4.11 -0.60
C ALA A 301 10.68 -4.68 -1.95
N PHE A 302 10.11 -3.81 -2.81
CA PHE A 302 9.58 -4.20 -4.11
C PHE A 302 10.53 -3.85 -5.26
N SER A 303 10.93 -2.58 -5.37
CA SER A 303 11.70 -2.01 -6.48
C SER A 303 12.95 -2.82 -6.83
N GLY A 304 13.26 -2.93 -8.12
CA GLY A 304 14.46 -3.63 -8.62
C GLY A 304 14.38 -5.15 -8.62
N LYS A 305 13.25 -5.73 -8.22
CA LYS A 305 13.07 -7.18 -8.13
C LYS A 305 12.14 -7.71 -9.22
N ASP A 306 12.58 -8.71 -9.97
CA ASP A 306 11.74 -9.38 -10.98
C ASP A 306 10.61 -10.20 -10.34
N PRO A 307 9.59 -10.61 -11.12
CA PRO A 307 8.40 -11.31 -10.62
C PRO A 307 8.65 -12.62 -9.88
N THR A 308 9.84 -13.23 -9.99
CA THR A 308 10.15 -14.44 -9.23
C THR A 308 10.50 -14.18 -7.77
N LYS A 309 10.80 -12.93 -7.40
CA LYS A 309 11.03 -12.53 -6.01
C LYS A 309 9.70 -12.34 -5.31
N LEU A 310 9.42 -13.23 -4.35
CA LEU A 310 8.11 -13.27 -3.69
C LEU A 310 7.82 -12.07 -2.79
N ASP A 311 8.83 -11.29 -2.36
CA ASP A 311 8.62 -10.00 -1.69
C ASP A 311 7.62 -9.12 -2.44
N ARG A 312 7.76 -9.06 -3.77
CA ARG A 312 6.91 -8.28 -4.66
C ARG A 312 5.67 -9.06 -5.07
N THR A 313 5.86 -10.21 -5.71
CA THR A 313 4.76 -10.97 -6.33
C THR A 313 3.74 -11.48 -5.32
N ALA A 314 4.18 -12.02 -4.18
CA ALA A 314 3.25 -12.50 -3.18
C ALA A 314 2.54 -11.34 -2.45
N ALA A 315 3.19 -10.18 -2.28
CA ALA A 315 2.55 -8.98 -1.74
C ALA A 315 1.46 -8.45 -2.67
N TYR A 316 1.73 -8.41 -3.98
CA TYR A 316 0.75 -8.05 -5.00
C TYR A 316 -0.42 -9.03 -5.02
N MET A 317 -0.15 -10.32 -4.92
CA MET A 317 -1.20 -11.34 -4.83
C MET A 317 -2.02 -11.20 -3.55
N ALA A 318 -1.38 -10.97 -2.41
CA ALA A 318 -2.09 -10.77 -1.14
C ALA A 318 -2.99 -9.53 -1.22
N ARG A 319 -2.52 -8.44 -1.82
CA ARG A 319 -3.35 -7.25 -2.12
C ARG A 319 -4.54 -7.60 -3.01
N TYR A 320 -4.30 -8.31 -4.11
CA TYR A 320 -5.32 -8.73 -5.05
C TYR A 320 -6.44 -9.53 -4.36
N ILE A 321 -6.06 -10.48 -3.49
CA ILE A 321 -6.99 -11.29 -2.70
C ILE A 321 -7.76 -10.41 -1.70
N ALA A 322 -7.07 -9.60 -0.88
CA ALA A 322 -7.71 -8.74 0.12
C ALA A 322 -8.72 -7.78 -0.53
N LYS A 323 -8.33 -7.16 -1.66
CA LYS A 323 -9.21 -6.27 -2.44
C LYS A 323 -10.44 -6.99 -2.95
N ASN A 324 -10.27 -8.21 -3.48
CA ASN A 324 -11.39 -9.01 -3.95
C ASN A 324 -12.30 -9.53 -2.82
N ILE A 325 -11.78 -9.77 -1.63
CA ILE A 325 -12.59 -10.10 -0.45
C ILE A 325 -13.49 -8.92 -0.08
N VAL A 326 -12.91 -7.73 0.01
CA VAL A 326 -13.62 -6.51 0.42
C VAL A 326 -14.60 -6.02 -0.66
N SER A 327 -14.22 -6.10 -1.94
CA SER A 327 -15.09 -5.70 -3.07
C SER A 327 -16.31 -6.61 -3.23
N ASN A 328 -16.17 -7.91 -2.94
CA ASN A 328 -17.28 -8.87 -2.89
C ASN A 328 -18.12 -8.76 -1.61
N GLN A 329 -17.82 -7.79 -0.73
CA GLN A 329 -18.53 -7.52 0.51
C GLN A 329 -18.54 -8.73 1.47
N PHE A 330 -17.46 -9.53 1.46
CA PHE A 330 -17.26 -10.55 2.50
C PHE A 330 -16.89 -9.92 3.85
N ALA A 331 -16.20 -8.78 3.82
CA ALA A 331 -15.85 -7.97 4.98
C ALA A 331 -15.78 -6.47 4.60
N TYR A 332 -15.78 -5.57 5.61
CA TYR A 332 -15.55 -4.14 5.40
C TYR A 332 -14.05 -3.82 5.21
N GLU A 333 -13.20 -4.52 5.95
CA GLU A 333 -11.75 -4.47 5.84
C GLU A 333 -11.18 -5.88 5.97
N CYS A 334 -10.04 -6.13 5.34
CA CYS A 334 -9.41 -7.43 5.32
C CYS A 334 -7.89 -7.29 5.18
N GLU A 335 -7.17 -8.06 5.98
CA GLU A 335 -5.74 -8.32 5.81
C GLU A 335 -5.52 -9.80 5.45
N VAL A 336 -4.61 -10.04 4.51
CA VAL A 336 -4.18 -11.37 4.07
C VAL A 336 -2.68 -11.49 4.34
N GLN A 337 -2.27 -12.51 5.08
CA GLN A 337 -0.86 -12.87 5.24
C GLN A 337 -0.54 -14.08 4.35
N LEU A 338 0.60 -14.06 3.68
CA LEU A 338 1.22 -15.25 3.10
C LEU A 338 2.67 -15.35 3.57
N ALA A 339 3.14 -16.56 3.87
CA ALA A 339 4.54 -16.82 4.17
C ALA A 339 5.07 -18.02 3.38
N TYR A 340 6.27 -17.90 2.82
CA TYR A 340 6.94 -18.96 2.08
C TYR A 340 8.31 -19.24 2.70
N THR A 341 8.82 -20.44 2.43
CA THR A 341 10.21 -20.82 2.70
C THR A 341 10.84 -21.28 1.40
N ILE A 342 12.15 -21.13 1.30
CA ILE A 342 12.92 -21.49 0.11
C ILE A 342 12.58 -22.91 -0.40
N GLY A 343 12.40 -23.04 -1.71
CA GLY A 343 12.11 -24.31 -2.38
C GLY A 343 10.67 -24.82 -2.24
N ARG A 344 9.77 -24.11 -1.53
CA ARG A 344 8.36 -24.50 -1.42
C ARG A 344 7.53 -23.92 -2.56
N GLU A 345 6.61 -24.73 -3.07
CA GLU A 345 5.66 -24.33 -4.13
C GLU A 345 4.45 -23.58 -3.59
N ARG A 346 4.08 -23.81 -2.33
CA ARG A 346 2.90 -23.23 -1.68
C ARG A 346 3.28 -22.56 -0.36
N PRO A 347 2.48 -21.61 0.14
CA PRO A 347 2.77 -20.92 1.39
C PRO A 347 2.78 -21.91 2.57
N VAL A 348 3.77 -21.76 3.46
CA VAL A 348 3.89 -22.54 4.70
C VAL A 348 2.95 -22.02 5.79
N SER A 349 2.58 -20.75 5.71
CA SER A 349 1.58 -20.12 6.58
C SER A 349 0.77 -19.12 5.77
N TYR A 350 -0.51 -19.02 6.08
CA TYR A 350 -1.42 -18.04 5.52
C TYR A 350 -2.49 -17.69 6.57
N SER A 351 -2.98 -16.45 6.54
CA SER A 351 -4.07 -16.03 7.43
C SER A 351 -4.93 -14.94 6.82
N ILE A 352 -6.18 -14.85 7.27
CA ILE A 352 -7.10 -13.76 6.96
C ILE A 352 -7.54 -13.13 8.28
N ASP A 353 -7.42 -11.82 8.38
CA ASP A 353 -7.95 -11.03 9.50
C ASP A 353 -8.94 -9.98 8.96
N THR A 354 -10.22 -10.11 9.32
CA THR A 354 -11.25 -9.15 8.90
C THR A 354 -11.49 -8.05 9.93
N PHE A 355 -10.69 -8.02 11.00
CA PHE A 355 -10.83 -7.07 12.11
C PHE A 355 -12.24 -7.07 12.74
N GLY A 356 -12.92 -8.22 12.68
CA GLY A 356 -14.30 -8.37 13.18
C GLY A 356 -15.36 -7.71 12.30
N THR A 357 -15.05 -7.46 11.02
CA THR A 357 -15.96 -6.85 10.05
C THR A 357 -16.53 -7.83 9.02
N ALA A 358 -16.22 -9.13 9.16
CA ALA A 358 -16.79 -10.17 8.31
C ALA A 358 -18.32 -10.16 8.34
N LEU A 359 -18.91 -10.26 7.15
CA LEU A 359 -20.35 -10.37 6.92
C LEU A 359 -20.80 -11.81 6.65
N CYS A 360 -19.88 -12.77 6.77
CA CYS A 360 -20.09 -14.21 6.77
C CYS A 360 -19.05 -14.87 7.69
N ASP A 361 -19.15 -16.18 7.94
CA ASP A 361 -18.13 -16.89 8.72
C ASP A 361 -16.76 -16.84 7.98
N GLU A 362 -15.72 -16.44 8.71
CA GLU A 362 -14.36 -16.25 8.16
C GLU A 362 -13.79 -17.52 7.52
N LYS A 363 -14.26 -18.71 7.94
CA LYS A 363 -13.85 -19.97 7.31
C LYS A 363 -14.19 -20.04 5.82
N TYR A 364 -15.23 -19.34 5.37
CA TYR A 364 -15.60 -19.30 3.94
C TYR A 364 -14.76 -18.31 3.16
N ILE A 365 -14.35 -17.22 3.80
CA ILE A 365 -13.40 -16.26 3.22
C ILE A 365 -12.05 -16.97 3.02
N LEU A 366 -11.66 -17.81 3.97
CA LEU A 366 -10.46 -18.63 3.85
C LEU A 366 -10.57 -19.66 2.70
N LYS A 367 -11.70 -20.34 2.57
CA LYS A 367 -11.94 -21.26 1.44
C LYS A 367 -11.92 -20.53 0.10
N TYR A 368 -12.56 -19.36 0.01
CA TYR A 368 -12.52 -18.50 -1.17
C TYR A 368 -11.07 -18.20 -1.58
N MET A 369 -10.22 -17.82 -0.62
CA MET A 369 -8.80 -17.58 -0.89
C MET A 369 -8.07 -18.84 -1.41
N LEU A 370 -8.31 -20.00 -0.81
CA LEU A 370 -7.55 -21.23 -1.15
C LEU A 370 -8.06 -21.94 -2.42
N GLU A 371 -9.34 -21.79 -2.76
CA GLU A 371 -9.96 -22.44 -3.93
C GLU A 371 -9.85 -21.58 -5.20
N ASP A 372 -9.98 -20.25 -5.10
CA ASP A 372 -10.11 -19.38 -6.28
C ASP A 372 -8.78 -18.76 -6.75
N PHE A 373 -7.69 -18.99 -6.01
CA PHE A 373 -6.39 -18.38 -6.27
C PHE A 373 -5.26 -19.41 -6.25
N ASP A 374 -4.47 -19.44 -7.30
CA ASP A 374 -3.25 -20.24 -7.37
C ASP A 374 -2.10 -19.51 -6.65
N LEU A 375 -1.82 -19.94 -5.43
CA LEU A 375 -0.77 -19.38 -4.56
C LEU A 375 0.60 -20.01 -4.82
N THR A 376 0.83 -20.62 -5.98
CA THR A 376 2.20 -20.96 -6.41
C THR A 376 2.89 -19.73 -7.01
N PRO A 377 4.22 -19.56 -6.89
CA PRO A 377 4.97 -18.48 -7.55
C PRO A 377 4.56 -18.26 -9.01
N ASP A 378 4.57 -19.31 -9.81
CA ASP A 378 4.19 -19.30 -11.22
C ASP A 378 2.69 -18.98 -11.41
N GLY A 379 1.83 -19.52 -10.54
CA GLY A 379 0.40 -19.20 -10.49
C GLY A 379 0.13 -17.72 -10.29
N MET A 380 0.83 -17.09 -9.34
CA MET A 380 0.72 -15.66 -9.05
C MET A 380 1.25 -14.81 -10.23
N ILE A 381 2.41 -15.16 -10.79
CA ILE A 381 2.99 -14.47 -11.95
C ILE A 381 2.05 -14.50 -13.14
N ARG A 382 1.46 -15.67 -13.45
CA ARG A 382 0.48 -15.81 -14.54
C ARG A 382 -0.81 -15.06 -14.27
N THR A 383 -1.35 -15.19 -13.06
CA THR A 383 -2.63 -14.56 -12.67
C THR A 383 -2.55 -13.04 -12.81
N LEU A 384 -1.40 -12.47 -12.46
CA LEU A 384 -1.17 -11.03 -12.45
C LEU A 384 -0.42 -10.53 -13.70
N ASP A 385 -0.11 -11.41 -14.66
CA ASP A 385 0.60 -11.07 -15.91
C ASP A 385 1.82 -10.17 -15.69
N LEU A 386 2.74 -10.63 -14.83
CA LEU A 386 3.84 -9.83 -14.28
C LEU A 386 5.12 -9.79 -15.14
N LYS A 387 5.26 -10.63 -16.17
CA LYS A 387 6.48 -10.65 -17.00
C LYS A 387 6.44 -9.56 -18.09
N ARG A 388 6.26 -8.32 -17.69
CA ARG A 388 6.09 -7.15 -18.56
C ARG A 388 6.70 -5.90 -17.92
N PRO A 389 7.13 -4.91 -18.72
CA PRO A 389 7.72 -3.67 -18.23
C PRO A 389 6.65 -2.70 -17.69
N ILE A 390 6.24 -2.88 -16.43
CA ILE A 390 5.18 -2.10 -15.77
C ILE A 390 5.59 -1.54 -14.40
N TYR A 391 6.86 -1.69 -14.01
CA TYR A 391 7.29 -1.54 -12.62
C TYR A 391 7.69 -0.11 -12.26
N ARG A 392 8.28 0.66 -13.19
CA ARG A 392 8.68 2.06 -12.91
C ARG A 392 7.48 2.90 -12.49
N ASP A 393 6.31 2.69 -13.10
CA ASP A 393 5.07 3.37 -12.74
C ASP A 393 4.62 3.06 -11.30
N SER A 394 5.01 1.91 -10.75
CA SER A 394 4.67 1.50 -9.38
C SER A 394 5.64 2.05 -8.32
N ALA A 395 6.85 2.45 -8.73
CA ALA A 395 7.93 2.87 -7.85
C ALA A 395 7.66 4.18 -7.11
N VAL A 396 6.62 4.94 -7.49
CA VAL A 396 6.26 6.21 -6.86
C VAL A 396 4.75 6.30 -6.63
N PHE A 397 4.35 7.08 -5.62
CA PHE A 397 2.96 7.27 -5.19
C PHE A 397 2.23 5.98 -4.77
N GLY A 398 2.98 4.90 -4.56
CA GLY A 398 2.54 3.63 -4.00
C GLY A 398 2.07 2.60 -5.02
N HIS A 399 2.35 1.34 -4.73
CA HIS A 399 2.09 0.22 -5.63
C HIS A 399 0.61 -0.17 -5.71
N PHE A 400 -0.20 0.26 -4.73
CA PHE A 400 -1.58 -0.17 -4.56
C PHE A 400 -2.58 0.98 -4.68
N GLY A 401 -3.75 0.67 -5.25
CA GLY A 401 -4.88 1.58 -5.41
C GLY A 401 -5.07 2.17 -6.82
N ASP A 402 -4.23 1.81 -7.80
CA ASP A 402 -4.33 2.28 -9.19
C ASP A 402 -4.75 1.15 -10.14
N LEU A 403 -5.82 1.37 -10.93
CA LEU A 403 -6.38 0.35 -11.83
C LEU A 403 -5.49 0.03 -13.03
N TYR A 404 -4.46 0.83 -13.28
CA TYR A 404 -3.42 0.50 -14.24
C TYR A 404 -2.77 -0.86 -13.94
N PHE A 405 -2.61 -1.19 -12.66
CA PHE A 405 -1.91 -2.40 -12.24
C PHE A 405 -2.82 -3.64 -12.19
N PRO A 406 -2.32 -4.81 -12.64
CA PRO A 406 -3.12 -6.04 -12.71
C PRO A 406 -3.59 -6.56 -11.33
N TRP A 407 -2.78 -6.36 -10.27
CA TRP A 407 -3.17 -6.72 -8.90
C TRP A 407 -4.23 -5.80 -8.27
N GLU A 408 -4.63 -4.74 -8.98
CA GLU A 408 -5.75 -3.89 -8.59
C GLU A 408 -7.04 -4.25 -9.32
N HIS A 409 -7.02 -5.24 -10.20
CA HIS A 409 -8.23 -5.66 -10.91
C HIS A 409 -9.18 -6.43 -9.99
N LEU A 410 -10.46 -6.31 -10.27
CA LEU A 410 -11.47 -7.14 -9.63
C LEU A 410 -11.71 -8.36 -10.49
N LEU A 411 -11.85 -9.52 -9.86
CA LEU A 411 -12.26 -10.73 -10.53
C LEU A 411 -13.60 -10.47 -11.22
N ALA A 412 -13.63 -10.66 -12.54
CA ALA A 412 -14.83 -10.50 -13.34
C ALA A 412 -15.93 -11.40 -12.76
N ARG A 413 -17.20 -10.94 -12.79
CA ARG A 413 -18.38 -11.66 -12.24
C ARG A 413 -18.74 -12.92 -13.04
N ASP A 414 -17.84 -13.35 -13.91
CA ASP A 414 -18.01 -14.21 -15.07
C ASP A 414 -17.91 -15.69 -14.65
N GLY A 415 -18.66 -16.05 -13.59
CA GLY A 415 -18.79 -17.42 -13.12
C GLY A 415 -18.33 -17.65 -11.67
N ARG A 416 -17.49 -16.78 -11.10
CA ARG A 416 -17.08 -16.92 -9.70
C ARG A 416 -18.25 -16.62 -8.75
N PRO A 417 -18.37 -17.32 -7.61
CA PRO A 417 -19.51 -17.14 -6.76
C PRO A 417 -19.45 -15.74 -6.13
N SER A 418 -20.49 -14.92 -6.32
CA SER A 418 -20.67 -13.72 -5.50
C SER A 418 -20.80 -14.15 -4.03
N ARG A 419 -20.66 -13.22 -3.07
CA ARG A 419 -20.97 -13.53 -1.66
C ARG A 419 -22.30 -14.29 -1.51
N ALA A 420 -23.31 -13.90 -2.29
CA ALA A 420 -24.60 -14.60 -2.32
C ALA A 420 -24.48 -16.06 -2.77
N LYS A 421 -23.74 -16.36 -3.84
CA LYS A 421 -23.51 -17.74 -4.30
C LYS A 421 -22.60 -18.54 -3.36
N TYR A 422 -21.63 -17.91 -2.68
CA TYR A 422 -20.81 -18.57 -1.64
C TYR A 422 -21.64 -18.92 -0.41
N ILE A 423 -22.51 -18.01 0.05
CA ILE A 423 -23.46 -18.27 1.12
C ILE A 423 -24.45 -19.38 0.68
N GLU A 424 -24.94 -19.36 -0.55
CA GLU A 424 -25.80 -20.44 -1.07
C GLU A 424 -25.07 -21.81 -1.09
N LYS A 425 -23.81 -21.85 -1.55
CA LYS A 425 -23.01 -23.08 -1.64
C LYS A 425 -22.65 -23.65 -0.27
N TYR A 426 -22.32 -22.81 0.70
CA TYR A 426 -21.71 -23.24 1.95
C TYR A 426 -22.53 -22.94 3.23
N GLU A 427 -23.55 -22.07 3.16
CA GLU A 427 -24.51 -21.75 4.23
C GLU A 427 -25.96 -21.67 3.68
N PRO A 428 -26.51 -22.74 3.07
CA PRO A 428 -27.83 -22.68 2.43
C PRO A 428 -28.92 -22.20 3.40
N ASP A 429 -28.86 -22.60 4.68
CA ASP A 429 -29.85 -22.21 5.69
C ASP A 429 -29.87 -20.69 5.96
N ARG A 430 -28.71 -20.02 5.93
CA ARG A 430 -28.63 -18.54 6.04
C ARG A 430 -29.06 -17.86 4.75
N TYR A 431 -28.79 -18.47 3.60
CA TYR A 431 -29.28 -17.97 2.31
C TYR A 431 -30.81 -17.97 2.25
N PHE A 432 -31.45 -19.07 2.68
CA PHE A 432 -32.91 -19.16 2.78
C PHE A 432 -33.49 -18.25 3.87
N GLY A 433 -32.80 -18.04 4.98
CA GLY A 433 -33.13 -17.03 6.00
C GLY A 433 -33.09 -15.59 5.46
N PHE A 434 -32.09 -15.26 4.64
CA PHE A 434 -31.99 -13.95 3.99
C PHE A 434 -33.08 -13.73 2.94
N LEU A 435 -33.36 -14.73 2.10
CA LEU A 435 -34.43 -14.67 1.09
C LEU A 435 -35.83 -14.63 1.72
N SER A 436 -36.05 -15.32 2.83
CA SER A 436 -37.32 -15.25 3.57
C SER A 436 -37.50 -13.87 4.21
N MET A 437 -36.44 -13.23 4.72
CA MET A 437 -36.49 -11.87 5.24
C MET A 437 -36.80 -10.83 4.14
N VAL A 438 -36.21 -10.98 2.94
CA VAL A 438 -36.54 -10.15 1.75
C VAL A 438 -37.99 -10.36 1.28
N ARG A 439 -38.53 -11.59 1.41
CA ARG A 439 -39.95 -11.88 1.20
C ARG A 439 -40.86 -11.25 2.26
N ILE A 440 -40.44 -11.20 3.53
CA ILE A 440 -41.19 -10.61 4.65
C ILE A 440 -41.27 -9.07 4.51
N PHE A 441 -40.24 -8.41 3.98
CA PHE A 441 -40.26 -6.97 3.68
C PHE A 441 -40.91 -6.60 2.33
N GLY A 442 -41.67 -7.51 1.71
CA GLY A 442 -42.64 -7.15 0.67
C GLY A 442 -42.07 -6.89 -0.74
N MET A 443 -40.92 -7.46 -1.11
CA MET A 443 -40.54 -7.53 -2.53
C MET A 443 -41.22 -8.72 -3.22
N LYS A 444 -42.34 -8.47 -3.90
CA LYS A 444 -42.99 -9.48 -4.75
C LYS A 444 -42.12 -9.78 -5.99
N ASN A 445 -41.50 -10.96 -5.98
CA ASN A 445 -41.07 -11.81 -7.11
C ASN A 445 -40.07 -11.22 -8.14
N PRO A 446 -38.80 -11.69 -8.21
CA PRO A 446 -37.77 -11.16 -9.12
C PRO A 446 -37.96 -11.46 -10.62
N LYS A 447 -38.98 -12.22 -11.04
CA LYS A 447 -39.12 -12.71 -12.44
C LYS A 447 -40.12 -11.94 -13.31
N SER A 448 -40.82 -10.93 -12.81
CA SER A 448 -41.86 -10.20 -13.56
C SER A 448 -41.55 -8.75 -13.94
N HIS A 449 -40.28 -8.31 -13.90
CA HIS A 449 -39.90 -6.93 -14.27
C HIS A 449 -38.95 -6.81 -15.47
N ILE A 450 -38.70 -7.89 -16.23
CA ILE A 450 -37.84 -7.85 -17.43
C ILE A 450 -38.62 -7.43 -18.70
N LYS A 451 -39.92 -7.15 -18.63
CA LYS A 451 -40.68 -6.60 -19.78
C LYS A 451 -41.60 -5.48 -19.34
N ARG A 452 -41.07 -4.26 -19.19
CA ARG A 452 -41.72 -2.96 -19.45
C ARG A 452 -40.92 -1.84 -18.80
N THR A 453 -39.96 -1.30 -19.54
CA THR A 453 -39.74 0.14 -19.69
C THR A 453 -38.64 0.33 -20.73
N ARG A 454 -39.04 0.73 -21.94
CA ARG A 454 -38.17 1.51 -22.83
C ARG A 454 -37.99 2.85 -22.11
N LEU A 455 -36.88 3.01 -21.41
CA LEU A 455 -36.39 4.32 -21.00
C LEU A 455 -34.99 4.47 -21.59
N THR A 456 -34.82 5.59 -22.25
CA THR A 456 -33.75 5.96 -23.17
C THR A 456 -32.39 5.96 -22.50
N ARG A 457 -31.37 5.66 -23.31
CA ARG A 457 -29.94 5.78 -22.99
C ARG A 457 -29.64 7.23 -22.62
N GLU A 458 -29.47 7.51 -21.33
CA GLU A 458 -28.68 8.61 -20.74
C GLU A 458 -28.84 8.50 -19.21
N CYS A 459 -27.77 8.76 -18.45
CA CYS A 459 -27.60 8.48 -17.00
C CYS A 459 -27.22 7.05 -16.61
N VAL A 460 -26.00 6.64 -16.98
CA VAL A 460 -25.22 5.66 -16.21
C VAL A 460 -24.29 6.45 -15.28
N GLY A 461 -24.62 6.55 -14.00
CA GLY A 461 -23.77 7.25 -13.04
C GLY A 461 -24.46 7.75 -11.78
N CYS A 462 -25.32 6.94 -11.15
CA CYS A 462 -25.72 7.20 -9.76
C CYS A 462 -26.24 5.89 -9.14
N SER A 463 -25.44 5.28 -8.27
CA SER A 463 -25.78 4.05 -7.58
C SER A 463 -26.91 4.30 -6.56
N ARG A 464 -28.07 3.72 -6.85
CA ARG A 464 -29.22 3.62 -5.94
C ARG A 464 -28.88 2.80 -4.70
N VAL A 465 -28.46 3.45 -3.62
CA VAL A 465 -28.55 2.90 -2.25
C VAL A 465 -29.06 3.95 -1.22
N HIS A 466 -29.25 5.23 -1.58
CA HIS A 466 -29.64 6.28 -0.62
C HIS A 466 -31.10 6.75 -0.64
N SER A 467 -32.06 5.99 -1.18
CA SER A 467 -33.46 6.45 -1.26
C SER A 467 -34.46 5.76 -0.33
N TYR A 468 -34.04 4.82 0.53
CA TYR A 468 -34.95 4.17 1.47
C TYR A 468 -34.98 4.81 2.87
N PHE A 469 -33.89 5.45 3.31
CA PHE A 469 -33.83 6.14 4.62
C PHE A 469 -34.05 7.67 4.56
N ALA A 470 -33.87 8.30 3.40
CA ALA A 470 -34.04 9.75 3.24
C ALA A 470 -35.51 10.23 3.16
N LYS A 471 -36.49 9.31 3.13
CA LYS A 471 -37.92 9.66 3.04
C LYS A 471 -38.66 9.77 4.38
N LYS A 472 -37.98 9.54 5.51
CA LYS A 472 -38.63 9.53 6.84
C LYS A 472 -38.24 10.68 7.77
N MET A 473 -37.37 11.59 7.36
CA MET A 473 -37.10 12.83 8.08
C MET A 473 -37.31 13.99 7.11
N ASN A 474 -38.42 14.70 7.31
CA ASN A 474 -39.00 15.65 6.37
C ASN A 474 -38.40 17.05 6.56
N GLU A 475 -37.08 17.20 6.45
CA GLU A 475 -36.40 18.50 6.44
C GLU A 475 -35.25 18.48 5.43
N CYS A 476 -35.53 19.00 4.23
CA CYS A 476 -34.52 19.33 3.23
C CYS A 476 -34.34 20.86 3.27
N THR A 477 -33.29 21.35 3.93
CA THR A 477 -32.91 22.77 3.89
C THR A 477 -31.72 22.94 2.96
N CYS A 478 -31.97 22.92 1.66
CA CYS A 478 -31.02 23.37 0.66
C CYS A 478 -31.22 24.88 0.40
N ASP A 479 -30.64 25.72 1.25
CA ASP A 479 -30.43 27.13 0.94
C ASP A 479 -28.94 27.42 0.74
N ARG A 480 -28.62 27.65 -0.54
CA ARG A 480 -27.55 28.48 -1.12
C ARG A 480 -26.26 28.67 -0.31
N TRP A 481 -25.21 27.95 -0.71
CA TRP A 481 -23.83 28.37 -0.47
C TRP A 481 -23.21 28.87 -1.78
N ASP A 482 -22.95 30.18 -1.85
CA ASP A 482 -22.27 30.87 -2.95
C ASP A 482 -20.74 30.70 -2.77
N PRO A 483 -20.04 29.97 -3.65
CA PRO A 483 -18.60 29.70 -3.49
C PRO A 483 -17.70 30.92 -3.72
N LYS A 484 -18.25 32.08 -4.11
CA LYS A 484 -17.44 33.26 -4.50
C LYS A 484 -17.40 34.39 -3.48
N LYS A 485 -17.93 34.23 -2.25
CA LYS A 485 -17.89 35.30 -1.25
C LYS A 485 -17.33 34.87 0.11
N LYS A 486 -16.10 35.35 0.36
CA LYS A 486 -15.42 35.51 1.66
C LYS A 486 -15.10 34.22 2.44
N LEU A 487 -13.99 33.59 2.05
CA LEU A 487 -13.07 32.91 2.96
C LEU A 487 -11.75 33.66 2.92
N MET A 488 -11.72 34.83 3.56
CA MET A 488 -10.53 35.65 3.76
C MET A 488 -10.49 36.08 5.22
N LYS A 489 -9.33 35.84 5.84
CA LYS A 489 -8.93 36.15 7.23
C LYS A 489 -9.39 35.13 8.28
N HIS A 490 -8.59 34.08 8.45
CA HIS A 490 -8.01 33.61 9.72
C HIS A 490 -7.45 32.19 9.54
N TYR A 491 -6.34 32.06 8.82
CA TYR A 491 -5.46 30.90 9.00
C TYR A 491 -4.47 31.29 10.09
N GLN A 492 -4.47 30.57 11.21
CA GLN A 492 -3.43 30.72 12.22
C GLN A 492 -2.18 30.01 11.70
N TYR A 493 -1.22 30.79 11.24
CA TYR A 493 0.15 30.34 11.04
C TYR A 493 0.77 30.06 12.42
N GLU A 494 0.85 28.80 12.83
CA GLU A 494 1.73 28.39 13.93
C GLU A 494 3.12 28.16 13.31
N GLY A 495 4.02 29.11 13.54
CA GLY A 495 5.44 29.06 13.13
C GLY A 495 6.30 28.17 14.00
#